data_AF-A0A929PNQ7-F1
#
_entry.id   AF-A0A929PNQ7-F1
#
_cell.length_a   1.000
_cell.length_b   1.000
_cell.length_c   1.000
_cell.angle_alpha   90.00
_cell.angle_beta   90.00
_cell.angle_gamma   90.00
#
_symmetry.space_group_name_H-M   'P 1'
#
loop_
_entity.id
_entity.type
_entity.pdbx_description
1 polymer ?
#
loop_
_entity_poly.entity_id
_entity_poly.type
_entity_poly.pdbx_seq_one_letter_code
_entity_poly.pdbx_strand_id
1 'polypeptide(L)'
;MPTKKIKKWIFILPCLFLINCNTHGDNKNHSGKKSAQDTVKSPGSEFQGEFSSTVETEETTSGTANITYNFVINSTVAVLTTNTYHEPIRCNGNYKIIEKNSILELYYAGNDKNCKSENANFKIKKENDKYFIKGLGGEATINDWIPCSKSR
;
A
#
# COMPACT_ATOMS: atom_id res chain seq x y z
N MET A 1 -51.59 20.07 8.28
CA MET A 1 -52.68 19.32 8.96
C MET A 1 -53.61 18.81 7.87
N PRO A 2 -54.00 17.53 7.84
CA PRO A 2 -54.48 16.74 8.97
C PRO A 2 -53.69 15.45 9.25
N THR A 3 -53.98 14.93 10.43
CA THR A 3 -53.46 13.75 11.12
C THR A 3 -54.12 12.46 10.67
N LYS A 4 -53.42 11.33 10.81
CA LYS A 4 -54.02 10.07 11.28
C LYS A 4 -52.95 9.16 11.91
N LYS A 5 -52.95 9.15 13.25
CA LYS A 5 -52.40 8.11 14.11
C LYS A 5 -53.42 6.98 14.23
N ILE A 6 -52.99 5.71 14.24
CA ILE A 6 -53.65 4.49 14.78
C ILE A 6 -52.57 3.39 14.63
N LYS A 7 -52.28 2.44 15.52
CA LYS A 7 -52.57 2.11 16.93
C LYS A 7 -51.41 1.17 17.33
N LYS A 8 -50.81 1.37 18.50
CA LYS A 8 -49.95 0.37 19.14
C LYS A 8 -50.84 -0.74 19.71
N TRP A 9 -50.54 -1.99 19.41
CA TRP A 9 -51.02 -3.14 20.17
C TRP A 9 -49.81 -3.82 20.81
N ILE A 10 -49.81 -3.82 22.14
CA ILE A 10 -48.96 -4.68 22.97
C ILE A 10 -49.76 -5.96 23.16
N PHE A 11 -49.16 -7.12 22.87
CA PHE A 11 -49.52 -8.35 23.55
C PHE A 11 -48.24 -9.15 23.85
N ILE A 12 -48.12 -9.46 25.14
CA ILE A 12 -47.08 -10.21 25.84
C ILE A 12 -47.24 -11.69 25.50
N LEU A 13 -46.14 -12.47 25.38
CA LEU A 13 -45.82 -13.62 26.25
C LEU A 13 -44.56 -14.39 25.74
N PRO A 14 -43.62 -14.77 26.64
CA PRO A 14 -42.36 -15.38 26.27
C PRO A 14 -42.50 -16.89 26.08
N CYS A 15 -41.88 -17.44 25.05
CA CYS A 15 -41.61 -18.87 24.95
C CYS A 15 -40.09 -19.09 24.95
N LEU A 16 -39.61 -19.50 26.12
CA LEU A 16 -38.40 -20.28 26.30
C LEU A 16 -38.53 -21.56 25.46
N PHE A 17 -37.71 -21.69 24.43
CA PHE A 17 -37.31 -22.99 23.90
C PHE A 17 -35.81 -22.96 23.68
N LEU A 18 -35.09 -23.42 24.71
CA LEU A 18 -33.77 -24.00 24.55
C LEU A 18 -33.96 -25.33 23.81
N ILE A 19 -33.65 -25.35 22.52
CA ILE A 19 -33.45 -26.58 21.76
C ILE A 19 -31.99 -26.59 21.31
N ASN A 20 -31.24 -27.45 21.99
CA ASN A 20 -29.92 -27.90 21.62
C ASN A 20 -30.10 -28.91 20.47
N CYS A 21 -29.63 -28.60 19.26
CA CYS A 21 -29.58 -29.54 18.14
C CYS A 21 -28.14 -29.62 17.62
N ASN A 22 -27.60 -30.83 17.66
CA ASN A 22 -26.33 -31.22 17.08
C ASN A 22 -26.53 -31.68 15.62
N THR A 23 -25.58 -31.28 14.78
CA THR A 23 -25.17 -31.86 13.48
C THR A 23 -26.04 -31.75 12.20
N HIS A 24 -25.42 -31.04 11.24
CA HIS A 24 -25.31 -31.26 9.79
C HIS A 24 -26.48 -30.96 8.84
N GLY A 25 -26.24 -30.04 7.89
CA GLY A 25 -26.86 -30.06 6.56
C GLY A 25 -27.62 -28.79 6.11
N ASP A 26 -26.89 -27.93 5.39
CA ASP A 26 -27.33 -27.06 4.28
C ASP A 26 -28.21 -25.79 4.45
N ASN A 27 -27.61 -24.70 3.93
CA ASN A 27 -28.18 -23.62 3.10
C ASN A 27 -29.17 -22.60 3.71
N LYS A 28 -28.70 -21.35 3.90
CA LYS A 28 -28.98 -20.20 3.00
C LYS A 28 -28.46 -18.86 3.54
N ASN A 29 -27.71 -18.17 2.66
CA ASN A 29 -27.79 -16.75 2.32
C ASN A 29 -27.89 -15.67 3.42
N HIS A 30 -26.81 -14.89 3.55
CA HIS A 30 -26.73 -13.43 3.41
C HIS A 30 -25.30 -13.06 3.85
N SER A 31 -24.55 -12.15 3.27
CA SER A 31 -24.87 -10.99 2.46
C SER A 31 -23.60 -10.64 1.68
N GLY A 32 -23.77 -10.26 0.42
CA GLY A 32 -22.66 -9.87 -0.44
C GLY A 32 -21.91 -8.67 0.15
N LYS A 33 -20.63 -8.88 0.46
CA LYS A 33 -19.61 -7.89 0.14
C LYS A 33 -18.94 -8.40 -1.13
N LYS A 34 -19.24 -7.77 -2.27
CA LYS A 34 -18.34 -7.80 -3.43
C LYS A 34 -17.05 -7.13 -2.96
N SER A 35 -16.15 -7.91 -2.37
CA SER A 35 -14.74 -7.59 -2.44
C SER A 35 -14.39 -7.82 -3.90
N ALA A 36 -14.21 -6.71 -4.63
CA ALA A 36 -13.54 -6.77 -5.91
C ALA A 36 -12.22 -7.49 -5.63
N GLN A 37 -12.13 -8.72 -6.14
CA GLN A 37 -10.92 -9.49 -6.16
C GLN A 37 -9.98 -8.70 -7.07
N ASP A 38 -9.20 -7.77 -6.49
CA ASP A 38 -8.12 -7.06 -7.17
C ASP A 38 -7.19 -8.16 -7.67
N THR A 39 -7.36 -8.56 -8.93
CA THR A 39 -6.46 -9.49 -9.58
C THR A 39 -5.11 -8.80 -9.54
N VAL A 40 -4.20 -9.29 -8.68
CA VAL A 40 -2.83 -8.82 -8.59
C VAL A 40 -2.20 -9.11 -9.95
N LYS A 41 -2.26 -8.13 -10.86
CA LYS A 41 -1.54 -8.19 -12.12
C LYS A 41 -0.08 -8.04 -11.77
N SER A 42 0.75 -8.95 -12.27
CA SER A 42 2.20 -8.78 -12.30
C SER A 42 2.50 -7.39 -12.87
N PRO A 43 3.50 -6.67 -12.32
CA PRO A 43 3.90 -5.40 -12.89
C PRO A 43 4.32 -5.59 -14.35
N GLY A 44 4.01 -4.59 -15.17
CA GLY A 44 4.47 -4.50 -16.54
C GLY A 44 5.99 -4.66 -16.61
N SER A 45 6.48 -5.29 -17.67
CA SER A 45 7.91 -5.53 -17.89
C SER A 45 8.73 -4.23 -17.88
N GLU A 46 8.11 -3.08 -18.17
CA GLU A 46 8.73 -1.77 -18.08
C GLU A 46 9.16 -1.39 -16.66
N PHE A 47 8.58 -1.99 -15.63
CA PHE A 47 8.93 -1.73 -14.23
C PHE A 47 9.85 -2.78 -13.64
N GLN A 48 10.15 -3.87 -14.36
CA GLN A 48 11.12 -4.87 -13.92
C GLN A 48 12.52 -4.37 -14.22
N GLY A 49 13.41 -4.50 -13.25
CA GLY A 49 14.82 -4.15 -13.34
C GLY A 49 15.33 -3.39 -12.12
N GLU A 50 16.48 -2.75 -12.28
CA GLU A 50 17.15 -2.00 -11.23
C GLU A 50 16.86 -0.50 -11.36
N PHE A 51 16.51 0.17 -10.27
CA PHE A 51 16.25 1.61 -10.23
C PHE A 51 17.11 2.30 -9.19
N SER A 52 17.68 3.45 -9.51
CA SER A 52 18.48 4.22 -8.57
C SER A 52 18.19 5.72 -8.63
N SER A 53 18.16 6.36 -7.47
CA SER A 53 18.09 7.82 -7.34
C SER A 53 18.71 8.26 -6.01
N THR A 54 19.34 9.43 -6.03
CA THR A 54 19.97 10.05 -4.87
C THR A 54 19.27 11.37 -4.58
N VAL A 55 18.96 11.60 -3.31
CA VAL A 55 18.38 12.86 -2.83
C VAL A 55 19.25 13.42 -1.72
N GLU A 56 19.47 14.73 -1.79
CA GLU A 56 20.04 15.50 -0.69
C GLU A 56 18.97 15.75 0.38
N THR A 57 19.41 15.96 1.60
CA THR A 57 18.57 16.10 2.79
C THR A 57 19.03 17.34 3.59
N GLU A 58 19.49 17.19 4.82
CA GLU A 58 19.90 18.33 5.64
C GLU A 58 21.38 18.72 5.41
N GLU A 59 21.68 20.01 5.54
CA GLU A 59 23.05 20.51 5.60
C GLU A 59 23.68 20.19 6.96
N THR A 60 24.90 19.66 6.95
CA THR A 60 25.66 19.38 8.18
C THR A 60 26.98 20.13 8.21
N THR A 61 27.63 20.19 9.37
CA THR A 61 28.95 20.83 9.51
C THR A 61 30.06 20.18 8.68
N SER A 62 29.84 18.95 8.20
CA SER A 62 30.78 18.18 7.37
C SER A 62 30.35 18.02 5.90
N GLY A 63 29.20 18.58 5.51
CA GLY A 63 28.66 18.53 4.16
C GLY A 63 27.16 18.20 4.10
N THR A 64 26.57 18.21 2.91
CA THR A 64 25.15 17.93 2.69
C THR A 64 24.86 16.44 2.86
N ALA A 65 23.96 16.10 3.78
CA ALA A 65 23.50 14.73 4.00
C ALA A 65 22.72 14.23 2.78
N ASN A 66 22.80 12.93 2.48
CA ASN A 66 22.11 12.35 1.33
C ASN A 66 21.74 10.88 1.52
N ILE A 67 20.75 10.45 0.72
CA ILE A 67 20.29 9.08 0.65
C ILE A 67 20.23 8.65 -0.81
N THR A 68 20.92 7.56 -1.13
CA THR A 68 20.79 6.86 -2.42
C THR A 68 19.91 5.64 -2.24
N TYR A 69 18.79 5.61 -2.96
CA TYR A 69 17.83 4.52 -2.98
C TYR A 69 18.10 3.62 -4.17
N ASN A 70 18.22 2.32 -3.94
CA ASN A 70 18.42 1.31 -4.97
C ASN A 70 17.33 0.24 -4.86
N PHE A 71 16.49 0.14 -5.89
CA PHE A 71 15.44 -0.87 -5.99
C PHE A 71 15.82 -1.94 -6.99
N VAL A 72 15.59 -3.20 -6.64
CA VAL A 72 15.59 -4.33 -7.58
C VAL A 72 14.16 -4.84 -7.68
N ILE A 73 13.55 -4.74 -8.86
CA ILE A 73 12.13 -5.02 -9.09
C ILE A 73 12.00 -6.20 -10.05
N ASN A 74 11.29 -7.26 -9.62
CA ASN A 74 10.92 -8.37 -10.49
C ASN A 74 9.39 -8.48 -10.62
N SER A 75 8.90 -9.57 -11.21
CA SER A 75 7.46 -9.80 -11.42
C SER A 75 6.63 -9.98 -10.14
N THR A 76 7.25 -10.08 -8.96
CA THR A 76 6.56 -10.42 -7.70
C THR A 76 6.91 -9.51 -6.53
N VAL A 77 8.15 -9.04 -6.45
CA VAL A 77 8.68 -8.30 -5.29
C VAL A 77 9.66 -7.22 -5.74
N ALA A 78 9.67 -6.11 -5.00
CA ALA A 78 10.70 -5.09 -5.09
C ALA A 78 11.55 -5.13 -3.81
N VAL A 79 12.85 -4.99 -3.94
CA VAL A 79 13.78 -4.98 -2.80
C VAL A 79 14.49 -3.63 -2.78
N LEU A 80 14.38 -2.90 -1.66
CA LEU A 80 15.09 -1.64 -1.44
C LEU A 80 16.37 -1.87 -0.63
N THR A 81 17.45 -1.25 -1.09
CA THR A 81 18.65 -0.96 -0.30
C THR A 81 18.96 0.52 -0.37
N THR A 82 19.47 1.08 0.72
CA THR A 82 19.89 2.48 0.80
C THR A 82 21.35 2.59 1.20
N ASN A 83 22.04 3.55 0.58
CA ASN A 83 23.35 4.05 1.01
C ASN A 83 23.17 5.48 1.47
N THR A 84 23.73 5.84 2.63
CA THR A 84 23.50 7.15 3.23
C THR A 84 24.80 7.84 3.61
N TYR A 85 24.77 9.17 3.58
CA TYR A 85 25.75 10.04 4.21
C TYR A 85 25.01 10.95 5.20
N HIS A 86 25.39 10.90 6.48
CA HIS A 86 24.74 11.59 7.59
C HIS A 86 23.23 11.32 7.80
N GLU A 87 22.66 10.31 7.15
CA GLU A 87 21.27 9.87 7.35
C GLU A 87 21.20 8.42 7.87
N PRO A 88 20.19 8.05 8.68
CA PRO A 88 20.02 6.68 9.12
C PRO A 88 19.46 5.78 8.01
N ILE A 89 19.96 4.55 7.93
CA ILE A 89 19.38 3.52 7.06
C ILE A 89 18.05 3.05 7.66
N ARG A 90 16.95 3.25 6.93
CA ARG A 90 15.59 2.85 7.34
C ARG A 90 14.86 2.18 6.18
N CYS A 91 13.90 1.32 6.51
CA CYS A 91 12.98 0.70 5.56
C CYS A 91 13.59 -0.15 4.44
N ASN A 92 14.88 -0.53 4.52
CA ASN A 92 15.44 -1.51 3.59
C ASN A 92 14.71 -2.86 3.69
N GLY A 93 14.65 -3.59 2.57
CA GLY A 93 14.03 -4.90 2.48
C GLY A 93 12.95 -4.99 1.42
N ASN A 94 12.03 -5.94 1.61
CA ASN A 94 11.05 -6.31 0.59
C ASN A 94 9.83 -5.39 0.59
N TYR A 95 9.30 -5.15 -0.61
CA TYR A 95 8.11 -4.38 -0.90
C TYR A 95 7.16 -5.21 -1.77
N LYS A 96 5.88 -5.21 -1.41
CA LYS A 96 4.81 -5.68 -2.27
C LYS A 96 4.62 -4.69 -3.42
N ILE A 97 4.45 -5.22 -4.61
CA ILE A 97 4.23 -4.44 -5.84
C ILE A 97 2.75 -4.47 -6.21
N ILE A 98 2.19 -3.32 -6.57
CA ILE A 98 0.85 -3.19 -7.15
C ILE A 98 0.92 -2.17 -8.28
N GLU A 99 0.50 -2.53 -9.49
CA GLU A 99 0.39 -1.57 -10.60
C GLU A 99 -1.04 -1.07 -10.76
N LYS A 100 -1.24 0.25 -10.73
CA LYS A 100 -2.53 0.92 -10.92
C LYS A 100 -2.35 2.18 -11.75
N ASN A 101 -3.15 2.34 -12.81
CA ASN A 101 -3.13 3.53 -13.68
C ASN A 101 -1.73 3.88 -14.21
N SER A 102 -0.96 2.89 -14.69
CA SER A 102 0.42 3.05 -15.17
C SER A 102 1.42 3.56 -14.13
N ILE A 103 1.08 3.44 -12.84
CA ILE A 103 1.96 3.74 -11.72
C ILE A 103 2.20 2.44 -10.95
N LEU A 104 3.48 2.15 -10.72
CA LEU A 104 3.91 1.08 -9.85
C LEU A 104 3.94 1.56 -8.41
N GLU A 105 3.12 0.99 -7.54
CA GLU A 105 3.06 1.29 -6.12
C GLU A 105 3.82 0.23 -5.31
N LEU A 106 4.71 0.67 -4.42
CA LEU A 106 5.53 -0.18 -3.57
C LEU A 106 5.10 -0.02 -2.11
N TYR A 107 4.77 -1.13 -1.45
CA TYR A 107 4.32 -1.17 -0.06
C TYR A 107 5.27 -2.01 0.78
N TYR A 108 5.81 -1.45 1.86
CA TYR A 108 6.79 -2.12 2.71
C TYR A 108 6.21 -3.42 3.28
N ALA A 109 6.89 -4.53 3.02
CA ALA A 109 6.49 -5.87 3.43
C ALA A 109 7.38 -6.44 4.55
N GLY A 110 8.30 -5.64 5.09
CA GLY A 110 9.17 -6.05 6.20
C GLY A 110 8.55 -5.91 7.59
N ASN A 111 9.40 -5.99 8.60
CA ASN A 111 8.98 -6.03 10.01
C ASN A 111 9.06 -4.67 10.73
N ASP A 112 9.76 -3.68 10.18
CA ASP A 112 9.79 -2.33 10.75
C ASP A 112 8.40 -1.68 10.68
N LYS A 113 7.79 -1.49 11.85
CA LYS A 113 6.45 -0.92 11.96
C LYS A 113 6.39 0.54 11.51
N ASN A 114 7.50 1.28 11.61
CA ASN A 114 7.55 2.69 11.19
C ASN A 114 7.53 2.83 9.67
N CYS A 115 7.85 1.76 8.94
CA CYS A 115 7.83 1.72 7.49
C CYS A 115 6.51 1.19 6.93
N LYS A 116 5.66 0.57 7.75
CA LYS A 116 4.34 0.08 7.32
C LYS A 116 3.38 1.25 7.16
N SER A 117 2.66 1.28 6.04
CA SER A 117 1.70 2.32 5.71
C SER A 117 0.52 1.72 4.94
N GLU A 118 -0.67 2.32 5.09
CA GLU A 118 -1.83 2.02 4.25
C GLU A 118 -1.65 2.60 2.83
N ASN A 119 -0.82 3.63 2.70
CA ASN A 119 -0.43 4.23 1.43
C ASN A 119 0.86 3.60 0.90
N ALA A 120 1.05 3.68 -0.41
CA ALA A 120 2.31 3.26 -1.02
C ALA A 120 3.46 4.08 -0.44
N ASN A 121 4.54 3.39 -0.04
CA ASN A 121 5.77 4.04 0.41
C ASN A 121 6.46 4.75 -0.75
N PHE A 122 6.47 4.09 -1.91
CA PHE A 122 7.02 4.65 -3.13
C PHE A 122 6.08 4.45 -4.30
N LYS A 123 6.16 5.36 -5.26
CA LYS A 123 5.47 5.25 -6.53
C LYS A 123 6.46 5.46 -7.67
N ILE A 124 6.44 4.61 -8.69
CA ILE A 124 7.28 4.73 -9.88
C ILE A 124 6.37 4.90 -11.09
N LYS A 125 6.69 5.87 -11.95
CA LYS A 125 6.01 6.08 -13.23
C LYS A 125 7.01 6.21 -14.36
N LYS A 126 6.55 5.96 -15.59
CA LYS A 126 7.30 6.18 -16.82
C LYS A 126 6.60 7.27 -17.64
N GLU A 127 7.30 8.33 -17.98
CA GLU A 127 6.81 9.43 -18.82
C GLU A 127 7.87 9.76 -19.87
N ASN A 128 7.49 9.74 -21.17
CA ASN A 128 8.41 10.03 -22.29
C ASN A 128 9.75 9.27 -22.22
N ASP A 129 9.67 7.96 -21.97
CA ASP A 129 10.82 7.05 -21.80
C ASP A 129 11.76 7.35 -20.62
N LYS A 130 11.35 8.23 -19.70
CA LYS A 130 12.06 8.51 -18.45
C LYS A 130 11.29 7.98 -17.26
N TYR A 131 12.01 7.51 -16.26
CA TYR A 131 11.42 7.02 -15.01
C TYR A 131 11.52 8.08 -13.92
N PHE A 132 10.47 8.13 -13.10
CA PHE A 132 10.38 9.02 -11.96
C PHE A 132 9.85 8.24 -10.77
N ILE A 133 10.34 8.59 -9.59
CA ILE A 133 9.96 7.98 -8.33
C ILE A 133 9.53 9.06 -7.33
N LYS A 134 8.47 8.77 -6.58
CA LYS A 134 7.95 9.60 -5.50
C LYS A 134 8.04 8.84 -4.18
N GLY A 135 8.24 9.57 -3.09
CA GLY A 135 8.42 9.01 -1.73
C GLY A 135 9.87 8.98 -1.24
N LEU A 136 10.81 9.64 -1.92
CA LEU A 136 12.22 9.68 -1.52
C LEU A 136 12.52 10.86 -0.59
N GLY A 137 13.50 10.67 0.30
CA GLY A 137 14.03 11.70 1.19
C GLY A 137 13.10 12.04 2.36
N GLY A 138 13.15 13.30 2.78
CA GLY A 138 12.40 13.84 3.92
C GLY A 138 11.19 14.69 3.51
N GLU A 139 10.70 15.50 4.43
CA GLU A 139 9.49 16.34 4.25
C GLU A 139 9.54 17.21 2.97
N ALA A 140 10.73 17.69 2.60
CA ALA A 140 10.95 18.54 1.45
C ALA A 140 10.70 17.83 0.10
N THR A 141 11.03 16.54 -0.01
CA THR A 141 11.09 15.84 -1.32
C THR A 141 10.14 14.65 -1.41
N ILE A 142 9.56 14.19 -0.29
CA ILE A 142 8.71 12.99 -0.23
C ILE A 142 7.50 13.06 -1.20
N ASN A 143 7.05 14.27 -1.51
CA ASN A 143 5.91 14.52 -2.38
C ASN A 143 6.27 14.75 -3.86
N ASP A 144 7.55 14.79 -4.21
CA ASP A 144 8.00 15.14 -5.55
C ASP A 144 8.24 13.91 -6.42
N TRP A 145 8.12 14.10 -7.74
CA TRP A 145 8.52 13.11 -8.73
C TRP A 145 9.97 13.34 -9.13
N ILE A 146 10.86 12.53 -8.56
CA ILE A 146 12.30 12.66 -8.73
C ILE A 146 12.75 11.73 -9.86
N PRO A 147 13.58 12.19 -10.80
CA PRO A 147 14.15 11.32 -11.83
C PRO A 147 14.89 10.14 -11.20
N CYS A 148 14.72 8.95 -11.78
CA CYS A 148 15.51 7.79 -11.43
C CYS A 148 16.09 7.14 -12.68
N SER A 149 17.32 6.62 -12.54
CA SER A 149 17.92 5.77 -13.56
C SER A 149 17.29 4.39 -13.50
N LYS A 150 17.15 3.76 -14.66
CA LYS A 150 16.80 2.33 -14.76
C LYS A 150 17.96 1.59 -15.44
N SER A 151 18.48 0.56 -14.78
CA SER A 151 19.35 -0.47 -15.37
C SER A 151 18.59 -1.80 -15.47
N ARG A 152 19.12 -2.71 -16.30
CA ARG A 152 18.68 -4.09 -16.59
C ARG A 152 17.30 -4.48 -16.07
#